data_AF-A0A7C7W3E1-F1
#
_entry.id   AF-A0A7C7W3E1-F1
#
_cell.length_a   1.000
_cell.length_b   1.000
_cell.length_c   1.000
_cell.angle_alpha   90.00
_cell.angle_beta   90.00
_cell.angle_gamma   90.00
#
_symmetry.space_group_name_H-M   'P 1'
#
loop_
_entity.id
_entity.type
_entity.pdbx_description
1 polymer ?
#
loop_
_entity_poly.entity_id
_entity_poly.type
_entity_poly.pdbx_seq_one_letter_code
_entity_poly.pdbx_strand_id
1 'polypeptide(L)'
;MELLVSLAEVMDTVRGAVDLLEKGDRDRGLARLSQAIAQVQSEISAWEGIPDPPLPRDELLAELRGVLGELKAARTALISAPKPAP
;
A
#
# COMPACT_ATOMS: atom_id res chain seq x y z
N MET A 1 -2.31 13.88 15.67
CA MET A 1 -1.57 14.37 14.49
C MET A 1 -0.87 13.20 13.76
N GLU A 2 -1.46 12.00 13.74
CA GLU A 2 -0.76 10.76 13.31
C GLU A 2 -1.15 10.28 11.89
N LEU A 3 -2.33 10.66 11.39
CA LEU A 3 -2.90 10.08 10.17
C LEU A 3 -2.20 10.58 8.87
N LEU A 4 -1.73 11.83 8.85
CA LEU A 4 -0.98 12.35 7.68
C LEU A 4 0.43 11.76 7.58
N VAL A 5 1.03 11.36 8.71
CA VAL A 5 2.34 10.69 8.74
C VAL A 5 2.23 9.29 8.10
N SER A 6 1.10 8.60 8.34
CA SER A 6 0.82 7.25 7.83
C SER A 6 0.79 7.16 6.30
N LEU A 7 0.20 8.15 5.60
CA LEU A 7 0.12 8.12 4.13
C LEU A 7 1.50 8.32 3.47
N ALA A 8 2.34 9.19 4.04
CA ALA A 8 3.70 9.39 3.55
C ALA A 8 4.54 8.10 3.67
N GLU A 9 4.41 7.39 4.80
CA GLU A 9 5.07 6.11 5.03
C GLU A 9 4.60 5.01 4.07
N VAL A 10 3.30 4.98 3.74
CA VAL A 10 2.75 4.08 2.71
C VAL A 10 3.40 4.38 1.35
N MET A 11 3.44 5.65 0.93
CA MET A 11 4.04 6.03 -0.36
C MET A 11 5.53 5.68 -0.43
N ASP A 12 6.29 5.94 0.63
CA ASP A 12 7.71 5.56 0.69
C ASP A 12 7.90 4.04 0.65
N THR A 13 6.96 3.30 1.23
CA THR A 13 6.94 1.84 1.17
C THR A 13 6.65 1.32 -0.23
N VAL A 14 5.70 1.92 -0.93
CA VAL A 14 5.41 1.60 -2.33
C VAL A 14 6.61 1.94 -3.22
N ARG A 15 7.23 3.12 -3.05
CA ARG A 15 8.43 3.51 -3.82
C ARG A 15 9.57 2.52 -3.62
N GLY A 16 9.84 2.13 -2.37
CA GLY A 16 10.86 1.12 -2.08
C GLY A 16 10.55 -0.25 -2.70
N ALA A 17 9.27 -0.64 -2.79
CA ALA A 17 8.88 -1.86 -3.46
C ALA A 17 9.17 -1.79 -4.97
N VAL A 18 8.83 -0.68 -5.62
CA VAL A 18 9.12 -0.44 -7.04
C VAL A 18 10.62 -0.47 -7.32
N ASP A 19 11.43 0.23 -6.53
CA ASP A 19 12.90 0.25 -6.69
C ASP A 19 13.53 -1.16 -6.63
N LEU A 20 13.00 -2.02 -5.75
CA LEU A 20 13.47 -3.40 -5.62
C LEU A 20 13.05 -4.24 -6.83
N LEU A 21 11.83 -4.05 -7.32
CA LEU A 21 11.33 -4.73 -8.52
C LEU A 21 12.11 -4.32 -9.78
N GLU A 22 12.42 -3.03 -9.94
CA GLU A 22 13.24 -2.51 -11.04
C GLU A 22 14.66 -3.06 -11.03
N LYS A 23 15.22 -3.31 -9.84
CA LYS A 23 16.54 -3.95 -9.66
C LYS A 23 16.51 -5.48 -9.86
N GLY A 24 15.34 -6.05 -10.15
CA GLY A 24 15.15 -7.50 -10.27
C GLY A 24 15.11 -8.25 -8.93
N ASP A 25 15.15 -7.54 -7.80
CA ASP A 25 15.01 -8.10 -6.45
C ASP A 25 13.53 -8.33 -6.11
N ARG A 26 12.94 -9.27 -6.86
CA ARG A 26 11.50 -9.53 -6.85
C ARG A 26 10.97 -9.96 -5.49
N ASP A 27 11.70 -10.81 -4.77
CA ASP A 27 11.26 -11.32 -3.47
C ASP A 27 11.18 -10.20 -2.44
N ARG A 28 12.20 -9.33 -2.39
CA ARG A 28 12.15 -8.16 -1.51
C ARG A 28 11.13 -7.13 -1.96
N GLY A 29 10.97 -6.92 -3.27
CA GLY A 29 9.93 -6.05 -3.82
C GLY A 29 8.53 -6.51 -3.42
N LEU A 30 8.23 -7.81 -3.54
CA LEU A 30 6.97 -8.42 -3.10
C LEU A 30 6.77 -8.35 -1.58
N ALA A 31 7.83 -8.53 -0.79
CA ALA A 31 7.77 -8.37 0.66
C ALA A 31 7.44 -6.92 1.05
N ARG A 32 8.09 -5.95 0.42
CA ARG A 32 7.84 -4.52 0.65
C ARG A 32 6.45 -4.09 0.20
N LEU A 33 5.95 -4.63 -0.92
CA LEU A 33 4.58 -4.41 -1.37
C LEU A 33 3.55 -5.01 -0.39
N SER A 34 3.86 -6.17 0.19
CA SER A 34 3.02 -6.79 1.24
C SER A 34 2.97 -5.93 2.51
N GLN A 35 4.08 -5.26 2.85
CA GLN A 35 4.12 -4.29 3.94
C GLN A 35 3.26 -3.05 3.63
N ALA A 36 3.31 -2.52 2.40
CA ALA A 36 2.46 -1.40 1.97
C ALA A 36 0.97 -1.72 2.17
N ILE A 37 0.56 -2.92 1.75
CA ILE A 37 -0.80 -3.43 1.89
C ILE A 37 -1.22 -3.45 3.36
N ALA A 38 -0.36 -3.96 4.25
CA ALA A 38 -0.66 -4.02 5.68
C ALA A 38 -0.80 -2.63 6.31
N GLN A 39 0.05 -1.67 5.91
CA GLN A 39 -0.03 -0.29 6.38
C GLN A 39 -1.35 0.37 5.95
N VAL A 40 -1.74 0.24 4.67
CA VAL A 40 -3.02 0.78 4.18
C VAL A 40 -4.22 0.15 4.91
N GLN A 41 -4.18 -1.17 5.18
CA GLN A 41 -5.23 -1.83 5.98
C GLN A 41 -5.31 -1.28 7.40
N SER A 42 -4.17 -1.06 8.05
CA SER A 42 -4.11 -0.46 9.38
C SER A 42 -4.69 0.95 9.38
N GLU A 43 -4.38 1.75 8.35
CA GLU A 43 -4.88 3.12 8.21
C GLU A 43 -6.40 3.14 8.02
N ILE A 44 -6.94 2.25 7.19
CA ILE A 44 -8.40 2.07 7.03
C ILE A 44 -9.05 1.78 8.39
N SER A 45 -8.52 0.82 9.14
CA SER A 45 -9.06 0.48 10.47
C SER A 45 -8.94 1.62 11.47
N ALA A 46 -7.86 2.41 11.41
CA ALA A 46 -7.68 3.59 12.26
C ALA A 46 -8.77 4.63 11.96
N TRP A 47 -8.98 4.98 10.69
CA TRP A 47 -10.03 5.91 10.28
C TRP A 47 -11.44 5.40 10.58
N GLU A 48 -11.67 4.09 10.48
CA GLU A 48 -12.96 3.49 10.82
C GLU A 48 -13.28 3.59 12.32
N GLY A 49 -12.26 3.62 13.17
CA GLY A 49 -12.38 3.75 14.62
C GLY A 49 -12.59 5.18 15.13
N ILE A 50 -12.48 6.21 14.28
CA ILE A 50 -12.63 7.62 14.70
C ILE A 50 -14.13 7.99 14.78
N PRO A 51 -14.63 8.40 15.98
CA PRO A 51 -16.05 8.73 16.18
C PRO A 51 -16.51 10.02 15.49
N ASP A 52 -15.63 11.02 15.39
CA ASP A 52 -15.92 12.33 14.79
C ASP A 52 -14.70 12.82 13.98
N PRO A 53 -14.53 12.34 12.74
CA PRO A 53 -13.37 12.63 11.93
C PRO A 53 -13.44 14.04 11.33
N PRO A 54 -12.32 14.80 11.31
CA PRO A 54 -12.28 16.16 10.76
C PRO A 54 -12.35 16.24 9.23
N LEU A 55 -12.34 15.09 8.53
CA LEU A 55 -12.39 14.95 7.07
C LEU A 55 -13.63 14.13 6.68
N PRO A 56 -14.12 14.22 5.42
CA PRO A 56 -15.15 13.31 4.91
C PRO A 56 -14.61 11.88 4.92
N ARG A 57 -14.86 11.18 6.04
CA ARG A 57 -14.35 9.84 6.31
C ARG A 57 -14.70 8.86 5.19
N ASP A 58 -15.90 8.96 4.63
CA ASP A 58 -16.33 8.05 3.57
C ASP A 58 -15.52 8.23 2.28
N GLU A 59 -15.22 9.47 1.90
CA GLU A 59 -14.36 9.77 0.74
C GLU A 59 -12.94 9.24 0.98
N LEU A 60 -12.35 9.54 2.14
CA LEU A 60 -11.01 9.07 2.48
C LEU A 60 -10.92 7.53 2.54
N LEU A 61 -11.91 6.88 3.14
CA LEU A 61 -11.97 5.42 3.19
C LEU A 61 -12.18 4.82 1.79
N ALA A 62 -12.93 5.47 0.92
CA ALA A 62 -13.09 5.03 -0.47
C ALA A 62 -11.74 5.08 -1.21
N GLU A 63 -10.99 6.19 -1.09
CA GLU A 63 -9.65 6.34 -1.68
C GLU A 63 -8.68 5.29 -1.14
N LEU A 64 -8.60 5.10 0.19
CA LEU A 64 -7.72 4.11 0.81
C LEU A 64 -8.07 2.67 0.37
N ARG A 65 -9.37 2.35 0.23
CA ARG A 65 -9.81 1.05 -0.28
C ARG A 65 -9.46 0.87 -1.76
N GLY A 66 -9.52 1.94 -2.56
CA GLY A 66 -9.05 1.95 -3.95
C GLY A 66 -7.57 1.60 -4.05
N VAL A 67 -6.73 2.33 -3.30
CA VAL A 67 -5.28 2.07 -3.21
C VAL A 67 -5.00 0.64 -2.76
N LEU A 68 -5.71 0.14 -1.74
CA LEU A 68 -5.57 -1.24 -1.28
C LEU A 68 -5.87 -2.26 -2.39
N GLY A 69 -6.90 -1.99 -3.21
CA GLY A 69 -7.26 -2.80 -4.37
C GLY A 69 -6.14 -2.84 -5.41
N GLU A 70 -5.59 -1.68 -5.77
CA GLU A 70 -4.48 -1.57 -6.73
C GLU A 70 -3.22 -2.28 -6.24
N LEU A 71 -2.84 -2.11 -4.98
CA LEU A 71 -1.66 -2.78 -4.41
C LEU A 71 -1.82 -4.31 -4.40
N LYS A 72 -3.02 -4.81 -4.09
CA LYS A 72 -3.33 -6.25 -4.17
C LYS A 72 -3.30 -6.77 -5.60
N ALA A 73 -3.83 -6.02 -6.55
CA ALA A 73 -3.80 -6.37 -7.97
C ALA A 73 -2.35 -6.40 -8.48
N ALA A 74 -1.56 -5.37 -8.17
CA ALA A 74 -0.13 -5.30 -8.52
C ALA A 74 0.64 -6.48 -7.93
N ARG A 75 0.45 -6.79 -6.65
CA ARG A 75 1.08 -7.95 -6.00
C ARG A 75 0.69 -9.26 -6.70
N THR A 76 -0.58 -9.43 -7.05
CA THR A 76 -1.06 -10.63 -7.73
C THR A 76 -0.45 -10.76 -9.12
N ALA A 77 -0.43 -9.67 -9.90
CA ALA A 77 0.21 -9.63 -11.21
C ALA A 77 1.71 -9.97 -11.10
N LEU A 78 2.40 -9.39 -10.11
CA LEU A 78 3.81 -9.64 -9.82
C LEU A 78 4.09 -11.01 -9.22
N ILE A 79 3.11 -11.79 -8.76
CA ILE A 79 3.29 -13.19 -8.36
C ILE A 79 3.08 -14.08 -9.58
N SER A 80 2.07 -13.80 -10.39
CA SER A 80 1.71 -14.57 -11.58
C SER A 80 2.65 -14.35 -12.77
N ALA A 81 3.37 -13.21 -12.82
CA ALA A 81 4.29 -12.92 -13.90
C ALA A 81 5.50 -13.88 -13.88
N PRO A 82 5.99 -14.37 -15.04
CA PRO A 82 7.28 -15.03 -15.09
C PRO A 82 8.40 -14.07 -14.62
N LYS A 83 9.44 -14.59 -13.97
CA LYS A 83 10.58 -13.76 -13.55
C LYS A 83 11.22 -13.17 -14.81
N PRO A 84 11.40 -11.84 -14.91
CA PRO A 84 12.06 -11.26 -16.06
C PRO A 84 13.44 -11.92 -16.19
N ALA A 85 13.74 -12.42 -17.38
CA ALA A 85 15.05 -12.97 -17.71
C ALA A 85 16.09 -11.82 -17.67
N PRO A 86 17.31 -12.08 -17.16
CA PRO A 86 18.36 -11.08 -17.08
C PRO A 86 18.81 -10.58 -18.46
#